data_AF-A0A328BUV1-F1
#
_entry.id   AF-A0A328BUV1-F1
#
_cell.length_a   1.000
_cell.length_b   1.000
_cell.length_c   1.000
_cell.angle_alpha   90.00
_cell.angle_beta   90.00
_cell.angle_gamma   90.00
#
_symmetry.space_group_name_H-M   'P 1'
#
loop_
_entity.id
_entity.type
_entity.pdbx_description
1 polymer ?
#
loop_
_entity_poly.entity_id
_entity_poly.type
_entity_poly.pdbx_seq_one_letter_code
_entity_poly.pdbx_strand_id
1 'polypeptide(L)' 'MTTIADIRNDLIEVFNGLKNGTMEAREAVEINNTAGKIISSAKVQIAYHALRGEAPNIPFLSSTAEQENLSLSRPASPA' A
#
# COMPACT_ATOMS: atom_id res chain seq x y z
N MET A 1 -7.71 2.22 6.12
CA MET A 1 -7.31 1.22 5.11
C MET A 1 -5.85 1.48 4.81
N THR A 2 -4.98 0.47 4.89
CA THR A 2 -3.53 0.64 4.61
C THR A 2 -3.30 0.77 3.11
N THR A 3 -2.55 1.79 2.72
CA THR A 3 -2.16 2.10 1.33
C THR A 3 -0.71 1.77 1.07
N ILE A 4 -0.29 1.81 -0.19
CA ILE A 4 1.11 1.68 -0.59
C ILE A 4 1.97 2.81 -0.01
N ALA A 5 1.38 3.99 0.22
CA ALA A 5 2.07 5.10 0.86
C ALA A 5 2.36 4.79 2.34
N ASP A 6 1.42 4.15 3.04
CA ASP A 6 1.60 3.73 4.43
C ASP A 6 2.68 2.66 4.53
N ILE A 7 2.65 1.62 3.69
CA ILE A 7 3.71 0.58 3.65
C ILE A 7 5.08 1.20 3.35
N ARG A 8 5.14 2.19 2.47
CA ARG A 8 6.40 2.91 2.18
C ARG A 8 6.90 3.67 3.41
N ASN A 9 6.00 4.34 4.15
CA ASN A 9 6.37 5.05 5.36
C ASN A 9 6.87 4.08 6.44
N ASP A 10 6.19 2.95 6.63
CA ASP A 10 6.62 1.88 7.54
C ASP A 10 8.02 1.35 7.17
N LEU A 11 8.29 1.13 5.89
CA LEU A 11 9.62 0.70 5.41
C LEU A 11 10.72 1.75 5.64
N ILE A 12 10.37 3.05 5.58
CA ILE A 12 11.30 4.13 5.93
C ILE A 12 11.61 4.10 7.44
N GLU A 13 10.61 3.84 8.28
CA GLU A 13 10.80 3.67 9.72
C GLU A 13 11.70 2.47 10.03
N VAL A 14 11.48 1.33 9.38
CA VAL A 14 12.35 0.14 9.48
C VAL A 14 13.79 0.48 9.09
N PHE A 15 13.98 1.18 7.96
CA PHE A 15 15.30 1.60 7.52
C PHE A 15 16.00 2.50 8.56
N ASN A 16 15.29 3.49 9.08
CA ASN A 16 15.84 4.39 10.09
C ASN A 16 16.17 3.67 11.40
N GLY A 17 15.28 2.77 11.85
CA GLY A 17 15.46 1.96 13.05
C GLY A 17 16.63 0.98 12.94
N LEU A 18 16.83 0.38 11.77
CA LEU A 18 17.99 -0.47 11.52
C LEU A 18 19.29 0.35 11.48
N LYS A 19 19.25 1.55 10.87
CA LYS A 19 20.41 2.43 10.73
C LYS A 19 20.88 3.02 12.07
N ASN A 20 19.95 3.40 12.95
CA ASN A 20 20.26 4.03 14.23
C ASN A 20 20.43 3.02 15.39
N GLY A 21 20.18 1.72 15.13
CA GLY A 21 20.31 0.66 16.12
C GLY A 21 19.13 0.52 17.08
N THR A 22 17.97 1.13 16.79
CA THR A 22 16.75 0.96 17.59
C THR A 22 15.87 -0.19 17.14
N MET A 23 16.27 -0.94 16.09
CA MET A 23 15.57 -2.12 15.59
C MET A 23 16.56 -3.25 15.33
N GLU A 24 16.15 -4.48 15.66
CA GLU A 24 16.93 -5.68 15.42
C GLU A 24 16.91 -6.08 13.94
N ALA A 25 18.06 -6.55 13.43
CA ALA A 25 18.17 -6.96 12.03
C ALA A 25 17.16 -8.06 11.65
N ARG A 26 16.85 -8.97 12.59
CA ARG A 26 15.85 -10.02 12.38
C ARG A 26 14.45 -9.44 12.19
N GLU A 27 14.07 -8.46 13.00
CA GLU A 27 12.76 -7.81 12.91
C GLU A 27 12.62 -7.06 11.57
N ALA A 28 13.64 -6.30 11.19
CA ALA A 28 13.67 -5.60 9.90
C ALA A 28 13.49 -6.55 8.71
N VAL A 29 14.08 -7.76 8.76
CA VAL A 29 13.93 -8.78 7.72
C VAL A 29 12.49 -9.28 7.62
N GLU A 30 11.84 -9.58 8.75
CA GLU A 30 10.45 -10.06 8.76
C GLU A 30 9.46 -9.00 8.24
N ILE A 31 9.68 -7.73 8.63
CA ILE A 31 8.85 -6.61 8.15
C ILE A 31 9.05 -6.41 6.65
N ASN A 32 10.29 -6.37 6.17
CA ASN A 32 10.58 -6.25 4.73
C ASN A 32 9.97 -7.40 3.91
N ASN A 33 10.02 -8.64 4.43
CA ASN A 33 9.43 -9.79 3.75
C ASN A 33 7.91 -9.65 3.63
N THR A 34 7.26 -9.24 4.72
CA THR A 34 5.81 -9.06 4.79
C THR A 34 5.37 -7.93 3.85
N ALA A 35 6.03 -6.77 3.90
CA ALA A 35 5.76 -5.66 2.99
C ALA A 35 5.96 -6.05 1.52
N GLY A 36 7.02 -6.80 1.21
CA GLY A 36 7.27 -7.32 -0.13
C GLY A 36 6.15 -8.22 -0.65
N LYS A 37 5.58 -9.09 0.19
CA LYS A 37 4.43 -9.94 -0.17
C LYS A 37 3.16 -9.13 -0.44
N ILE A 38 2.89 -8.09 0.36
CA ILE A 38 1.74 -7.19 0.16
C ILE A 38 1.88 -6.43 -1.17
N ILE A 39 3.04 -5.85 -1.44
CA ILE A 39 3.29 -5.15 -2.71
C ILE A 39 3.21 -6.13 -3.89
N SER A 40 3.71 -7.36 -3.72
CA SER A 40 3.66 -8.38 -4.75
C SER A 40 2.22 -8.81 -5.09
N SER A 41 1.31 -8.89 -4.13
CA SER A 41 -0.09 -9.23 -4.41
C SER A 41 -0.76 -8.15 -5.26
N ALA A 42 -0.50 -6.86 -4.96
CA ALA A 42 -1.00 -5.75 -5.77
C ALA A 42 -0.42 -5.75 -7.19
N LYS A 43 0.86 -6.11 -7.36
CA LYS A 43 1.48 -6.29 -8.69
C LYS A 43 0.79 -7.39 -9.50
N VAL A 44 0.49 -8.53 -8.87
CA VAL A 44 -0.25 -9.62 -9.53
C VAL A 44 -1.64 -9.16 -9.94
N GLN A 45 -2.33 -8.40 -9.08
CA GLN A 45 -3.64 -7.83 -9.41
C GLN A 45 -3.57 -6.89 -10.62
N ILE A 46 -2.60 -5.98 -10.68
CA ILE A 46 -2.38 -5.11 -11.84
C ILE A 46 -2.16 -5.94 -13.12
N ALA A 47 -1.26 -6.92 -13.06
CA ALA A 47 -0.94 -7.77 -14.21
C ALA A 47 -2.18 -8.54 -14.71
N TYR A 48 -2.98 -9.09 -13.79
CA TYR A 48 -4.21 -9.80 -14.12
C TYR A 48 -5.21 -8.90 -14.86
N HIS A 49 -5.44 -7.68 -14.39
CA HIS A 49 -6.34 -6.75 -15.06
C HIS A 49 -5.80 -6.22 -16.39
N ALA A 50 -4.48 -6.00 -16.50
CA ALA A 50 -3.85 -5.62 -17.75
C ALA A 50 -4.07 -6.67 -18.85
N LEU A 51 -4.00 -7.97 -18.51
CA LEU A 51 -4.31 -9.07 -19.43
C LEU A 51 -5.78 -9.08 -19.89
N ARG A 52 -6.68 -8.48 -19.11
CA ARG A 52 -8.11 -8.34 -19.44
C ARG A 52 -8.44 -7.04 -20.16
N GLY A 53 -7.46 -6.15 -20.36
CA GLY A 53 -7.68 -4.82 -20.93
C GLY A 53 -8.45 -3.88 -19.98
N GLU A 54 -8.41 -4.14 -18.67
CA GLU A 54 -9.11 -3.35 -17.66
C GLU A 54 -8.15 -2.36 -16.98
N ALA A 55 -8.66 -1.18 -16.63
CA ALA A 55 -8.00 -0.22 -15.75
C ALA A 55 -8.69 -0.24 -14.37
N PRO A 56 -8.32 -1.16 -13.47
CA PRO A 56 -9.02 -1.33 -12.19
C PRO A 56 -8.69 -0.17 -11.24
N ASN A 57 -9.66 0.21 -10.41
CA ASN A 57 -9.36 0.97 -9.20
C ASN A 57 -8.85 -0.02 -8.14
N ILE A 58 -7.60 0.16 -7.70
CA ILE A 58 -6.98 -0.64 -6.64
C ILE A 58 -6.78 0.29 -5.43
N PRO A 59 -7.67 0.25 -4.40
CA PRO A 59 -7.61 1.15 -3.25
C PRO A 59 -6.28 1.09 -2.48
N PHE A 60 -5.57 -0.03 -2.53
CA PHE A 60 -4.23 -0.13 -1.95
C PHE A 60 -3.23 0.82 -2.65
N LEU A 61 -3.36 1.03 -3.96
CA LEU A 61 -2.43 1.84 -4.75
C LEU A 61 -2.79 3.34 -4.78
N SER A 62 -3.97 3.72 -4.30
CA SER A 62 -4.37 5.13 -4.25
C SER A 62 -3.61 5.88 -3.16
N SER A 63 -3.33 7.16 -3.42
CA SER A 63 -2.80 8.07 -2.40
C SER A 63 -3.92 8.50 -1.45
N THR A 64 -3.62 8.76 -0.18
CA THR A 64 -4.62 9.20 0.83
C THR A 64 -5.43 10.42 0.37
N ALA A 65 -4.80 11.33 -0.38
CA ALA A 65 -5.45 12.50 -0.98
C ALA A 65 -6.49 12.16 -2.09
N GLU A 66 -6.32 11.05 -2.79
CA GLU A 66 -7.26 10.59 -3.83
C GLU A 66 -8.48 9.91 -3.22
N GLN A 67 -8.31 9.25 -2.05
CA GLN A 67 -9.39 8.59 -1.34
C GLN A 67 -10.36 9.58 -0.68
N GLU A 68 -9.87 10.71 -0.15
CA GLU A 68 -10.72 11.79 0.38
C GLU A 68 -11.55 12.45 -0.72
N ASN A 69 -10.98 12.65 -1.91
CA ASN A 69 -11.72 13.23 -3.03
C ASN A 69 -12.81 12.26 -3.57
N LEU A 70 -12.51 10.96 -3.60
CA LEU A 70 -13.48 9.94 -3.99
C LEU A 70 -14.67 9.84 -3.01
N SER A 71 -14.43 10.00 -1.71
CA SER A 71 -15.48 9.95 -0.68
C SER A 71 -16.40 11.17 -0.71
N LEU A 72 -15.85 12.35 -1.07
CA LEU A 72 -16.61 13.60 -1.24
C LEU A 72 -17.43 13.65 -2.54
N SER A 73 -17.04 12.90 -3.56
CA SER A 73 -17.68 12.87 -4.89
C SER A 73 -18.86 11.90 -5.03
N ARG A 74 -19.11 11.00 -4.06
CA ARG A 74 -20.27 10.08 -4.11
C ARG A 74 -21.51 10.83 -3.66
N PRO A 75 -22.56 10.99 -4.50
CA PRO A 75 -23.82 11.54 -4.03
C PRO A 75 -24.37 10.64 -2.93
N ALA A 76 -24.86 11.25 -1.84
CA ALA A 76 -25.57 10.53 -0.79
C ALA A 76 -26.68 9.71 -1.44
N SER A 77 -26.66 8.39 -1.23
CA SER A 77 -27.74 7.52 -1.68
C SER A 77 -29.04 8.03 -1.04
N PRO A 78 -30.09 8.35 -1.81
CA PRO A 78 -31.35 8.76 -1.21
C PRO A 78 -31.89 7.59 -0.37
N ALA A 79 -32.39 7.96 0.81
CA ALA A 79 -32.99 7.08 1.81
C ALA A 79 -34.31 6.46 1.32
#